data_AF-A0A6G3MEI1-F1
#
_entry.id   AF-A0A6G3MEI1-F1
#
_cell.length_a   1.000
_cell.length_b   1.000
_cell.length_c   1.000
_cell.angle_alpha   90.00
_cell.angle_beta   90.00
_cell.angle_gamma   90.00
#
_symmetry.space_group_name_H-M   'P 1'
#
loop_
_entity.id
_entity.type
_entity.pdbx_description
1 polymer ?
#
loop_
_entity_poly.entity_id
_entity_poly.type
_entity_poly.pdbx_seq_one_letter_code
_entity_poly.pdbx_strand_id
1 'polypeptide(L)'
;SIKLAIESWEWIFTSFKYHQVSLMSAICLAFEATFLKKMGIFDFSSKQTSDNNKHSAPAHVHRVWIEFLMDRFDIVKFYSPPQVKILSRVVGQSLKILLNASLDQEYFDINSAPFLKLNCFGLKLLQRKFLSNVFCRIELREKIFKTIFLYFSSNFTWPNIETTKDLLEIFNSIIKLLSSDRKFQNMDDADIMYQATELRKDSITLTASFYNSKNPLSENSKNFRSGTLVLRRSHNSVTKISERNSLQDSISTGTFPTSNLTVSDSKSYNNLGYIPLVSEDIAILRSTLIHLCGREIDRLLTWSNPTDNSEIYSKFTKNIKTTFCDKKYNRKIKLIWQINPNAAMMLTKRFLDIPCLHKDICYAVRKHPARVLSIPSAVNLFWSSDQCVALLPDCVKSLILLWARCPMSIALEFLSPHSHSISIYATQYAISCFKCSSIDQILFYIPQLVQCLRNDQWLYVKDYVLWISQKNNIISHQVL
;
A
#
# COMPACT_ATOMS: atom_id res chain seq x y z
N SER A 1 -29.94 9.94 16.32
CA SER A 1 -28.52 9.62 16.56
C SER A 1 -28.26 8.18 16.13
N ILE A 2 -27.04 7.81 15.73
CA ILE A 2 -26.74 6.44 15.29
C ILE A 2 -26.93 5.40 16.40
N LYS A 3 -26.68 5.78 17.68
CA LYS A 3 -26.86 4.90 18.84
C LYS A 3 -28.31 4.43 19.00
N LEU A 4 -29.27 5.36 18.91
CA LEU A 4 -30.70 5.01 18.94
C LEU A 4 -31.12 4.12 17.76
N ALA A 5 -30.54 4.35 16.57
CA ALA A 5 -30.79 3.49 15.42
C ALA A 5 -30.29 2.06 15.67
N ILE A 6 -29.10 1.91 16.26
CA ILE A 6 -28.54 0.61 16.62
C ILE A 6 -29.43 -0.11 17.65
N GLU A 7 -29.84 0.56 18.71
CA GLU A 7 -30.75 -0.01 19.72
C GLU A 7 -32.07 -0.48 19.08
N SER A 8 -32.63 0.31 18.17
CA SER A 8 -33.84 -0.08 17.43
C SER A 8 -33.61 -1.29 16.52
N TRP A 9 -32.47 -1.38 15.84
CA TRP A 9 -32.11 -2.52 14.99
C TRP A 9 -31.90 -3.77 15.82
N GLU A 10 -31.21 -3.67 16.96
CA GLU A 10 -31.00 -4.78 17.90
C GLU A 10 -32.33 -5.34 18.39
N TRP A 11 -33.25 -4.46 18.80
CA TRP A 11 -34.59 -4.87 19.19
C TRP A 11 -35.30 -5.63 18.06
N ILE A 12 -35.35 -5.08 16.84
CA ILE A 12 -35.99 -5.74 15.70
C ILE A 12 -35.34 -7.11 15.39
N PHE A 13 -34.01 -7.21 15.47
CA PHE A 13 -33.30 -8.47 15.28
C PHE A 13 -33.68 -9.53 16.31
N THR A 14 -33.93 -9.13 17.57
CA THR A 14 -34.38 -10.04 18.62
C THR A 14 -35.84 -10.46 18.46
N SER A 15 -36.71 -9.53 18.06
CA SER A 15 -38.16 -9.79 17.95
C SER A 15 -38.54 -10.58 16.70
N PHE A 16 -37.88 -10.36 15.55
CA PHE A 16 -38.30 -10.93 14.27
C PHE A 16 -37.22 -11.78 13.60
N LYS A 17 -37.19 -13.08 13.92
CA LYS A 17 -36.22 -14.05 13.37
C LYS A 17 -36.33 -14.26 11.86
N TYR A 18 -37.53 -14.15 11.29
CA TYR A 18 -37.78 -14.43 9.86
C TYR A 18 -37.27 -13.33 8.91
N HIS A 19 -37.19 -12.07 9.36
CA HIS A 19 -36.85 -10.93 8.52
C HIS A 19 -35.39 -10.46 8.69
N GLN A 20 -34.57 -11.18 9.47
CA GLN A 20 -33.20 -10.76 9.80
C GLN A 20 -32.31 -10.58 8.57
N VAL A 21 -32.46 -11.42 7.53
CA VAL A 21 -31.66 -11.31 6.29
C VAL A 21 -32.04 -10.05 5.51
N SER A 22 -33.34 -9.77 5.38
CA SER A 22 -33.84 -8.59 4.66
C SER A 22 -33.43 -7.30 5.39
N LEU A 23 -33.56 -7.28 6.72
CA LEU A 23 -33.13 -6.14 7.53
C LEU A 23 -31.61 -5.93 7.46
N MET A 24 -30.81 -7.00 7.54
CA MET A 24 -29.36 -6.91 7.35
C MET A 24 -29.00 -6.34 5.96
N SER A 25 -29.70 -6.79 4.91
CA SER A 25 -29.55 -6.26 3.56
C SER A 25 -29.86 -4.76 3.51
N ALA A 26 -30.98 -4.32 4.12
CA ALA A 26 -31.37 -2.91 4.14
C ALA A 26 -30.35 -2.03 4.89
N ILE A 27 -29.84 -2.47 6.05
CA ILE A 27 -28.79 -1.76 6.79
C ILE A 27 -27.51 -1.66 5.94
N CYS A 28 -27.12 -2.76 5.29
CA CYS A 28 -25.95 -2.80 4.42
C CYS A 28 -26.10 -1.89 3.19
N LEU A 29 -27.28 -1.84 2.58
CA LEU A 29 -27.59 -0.91 1.49
C LEU A 29 -27.58 0.55 1.95
N ALA A 30 -28.06 0.83 3.17
CA ALA A 30 -27.97 2.17 3.75
C ALA A 30 -26.51 2.59 3.97
N PHE A 31 -25.67 1.66 4.43
CA PHE A 31 -24.23 1.88 4.54
C PHE A 31 -23.61 2.11 3.16
N GLU A 32 -23.96 1.33 2.13
CA GLU A 32 -23.50 1.56 0.76
C GLU A 32 -23.96 2.92 0.19
N ALA A 33 -25.17 3.38 0.53
CA ALA A 33 -25.67 4.68 0.11
C ALA A 33 -24.86 5.85 0.71
N THR A 34 -24.23 5.65 1.88
CA THR A 34 -23.30 6.65 2.43
C THR A 34 -22.06 6.83 1.57
N PHE A 35 -21.65 5.80 0.81
CA PHE A 35 -20.54 5.88 -0.13
C PHE A 35 -20.90 6.80 -1.28
N LEU A 36 -22.10 6.62 -1.85
CA LEU A 36 -22.59 7.42 -2.97
C LEU A 36 -22.73 8.90 -2.59
N LYS A 37 -23.07 9.16 -1.32
CA LYS A 37 -23.21 10.51 -0.77
C LYS A 37 -21.91 11.10 -0.22
N LYS A 38 -20.78 10.38 -0.30
CA LYS A 38 -19.46 10.79 0.22
C LYS A 38 -19.50 11.32 1.66
N MET A 39 -20.08 10.54 2.57
CA MET A 39 -20.20 10.92 3.98
C MET A 39 -19.14 10.24 4.85
N GLY A 40 -18.65 10.96 5.88
CA GLY A 40 -17.78 10.43 6.93
C GLY A 40 -16.48 9.83 6.41
N ILE A 41 -16.31 8.51 6.52
CA ILE A 41 -15.12 7.78 6.01
C ILE A 41 -14.99 7.93 4.49
N PHE A 42 -16.07 8.26 3.78
CA PHE A 42 -16.07 8.42 2.32
C PHE A 42 -16.07 9.88 1.88
N ASP A 43 -15.94 10.81 2.83
CA ASP A 43 -15.68 12.21 2.52
C ASP A 43 -14.19 12.38 2.22
N PHE A 44 -13.89 12.58 0.94
CA PHE A 44 -12.53 12.81 0.45
C PHE A 44 -12.27 14.30 0.17
N SER A 45 -13.18 15.20 0.57
CA SER A 45 -13.02 16.63 0.33
C SER A 45 -12.10 17.26 1.38
N SER A 46 -10.88 17.59 0.96
CA SER A 46 -9.87 18.31 1.74
C SER A 46 -10.25 19.78 1.90
N LYS A 47 -11.19 20.07 2.78
CA LYS A 47 -11.36 21.41 3.32
C LYS A 47 -11.51 21.33 4.83
N GLN A 48 -10.38 21.45 5.52
CA GLN A 48 -10.38 22.00 6.87
C GLN A 48 -11.01 23.39 6.81
N THR A 49 -12.32 23.46 7.02
CA THR A 49 -12.89 24.65 7.64
C THR A 49 -12.47 24.58 9.10
N SER A 50 -12.07 25.71 9.66
CA SER A 50 -11.53 25.94 11.01
C SER A 50 -12.50 25.61 12.16
N ASP A 51 -13.33 24.58 11.98
CA ASP A 51 -14.25 24.01 12.96
C ASP A 51 -13.93 22.52 13.11
N ASN A 52 -12.87 22.22 13.87
CA ASN A 52 -12.43 20.84 14.21
C ASN A 52 -13.54 19.93 14.77
N ASN A 53 -14.68 20.50 15.17
CA ASN A 53 -15.81 19.78 15.76
C ASN A 53 -16.82 19.25 14.74
N LYS A 54 -16.91 19.79 13.52
CA LYS A 54 -17.97 19.39 12.55
C LYS A 54 -17.62 18.15 11.73
N HIS A 55 -16.35 17.94 11.37
CA HIS A 55 -15.92 16.78 10.57
C HIS A 55 -15.67 15.51 11.40
N SER A 56 -15.47 15.63 12.72
CA SER A 56 -15.30 14.49 13.66
C SER A 56 -16.61 13.69 13.87
N ALA A 57 -17.76 14.38 13.89
CA ALA A 57 -19.06 13.77 14.13
C ALA A 57 -19.46 12.67 13.11
N PRO A 58 -19.34 12.86 11.78
CA PRO A 58 -19.70 11.82 10.81
C PRO A 58 -18.72 10.64 10.79
N ALA A 59 -17.43 10.86 11.04
CA ALA A 59 -16.44 9.78 11.16
C ALA A 59 -16.74 8.88 12.37
N HIS A 60 -17.11 9.48 13.50
CA HIS A 60 -17.55 8.76 14.69
C HIS A 60 -18.81 7.93 14.44
N VAL A 61 -19.77 8.43 13.65
CA VAL A 61 -20.98 7.67 13.27
C VAL A 61 -20.62 6.38 12.53
N HIS A 62 -19.73 6.45 11.53
CA HIS A 62 -19.32 5.24 10.83
C HIS A 62 -18.48 4.31 11.69
N ARG A 63 -17.67 4.83 12.62
CA ARG A 63 -16.95 4.01 13.58
C ARG A 63 -17.91 3.13 14.38
N VAL A 64 -18.92 3.73 15.01
CA VAL A 64 -19.91 3.01 15.82
C VAL A 64 -20.73 2.05 14.95
N TRP A 65 -21.04 2.43 13.71
CA TRP A 65 -21.73 1.56 12.77
C TRP A 65 -20.88 0.33 12.38
N ILE A 66 -19.57 0.50 12.14
CA ILE A 66 -18.66 -0.62 11.86
C ILE A 66 -18.54 -1.55 13.08
N GLU A 67 -18.45 -1.00 14.30
CA GLU A 67 -18.47 -1.79 15.54
C GLU A 67 -19.72 -2.65 15.63
N PHE A 68 -20.90 -2.05 15.40
CA PHE A 68 -22.16 -2.79 15.33
C PHE A 68 -22.10 -3.93 14.29
N LEU A 69 -21.65 -3.67 13.06
CA LEU A 69 -21.56 -4.70 12.03
C LEU A 69 -20.58 -5.83 12.40
N MET A 70 -19.49 -5.50 13.12
CA MET A 70 -18.55 -6.49 13.65
C MET A 70 -19.19 -7.37 14.73
N ASP A 71 -19.93 -6.78 15.67
CA ASP A 71 -20.62 -7.52 16.74
C ASP A 71 -21.72 -8.41 16.17
N ARG A 72 -22.48 -7.88 15.19
CA ARG A 72 -23.45 -8.67 14.43
C ARG A 72 -22.80 -9.82 13.69
N PHE A 73 -21.65 -9.62 13.06
CA PHE A 73 -20.90 -10.70 12.42
C PHE A 73 -20.51 -11.78 13.42
N ASP A 74 -20.07 -11.41 14.62
CA ASP A 74 -19.66 -12.36 15.65
C ASP A 74 -20.80 -13.29 16.11
N ILE A 75 -22.06 -12.85 15.97
CA ILE A 75 -23.26 -13.66 16.22
C ILE A 75 -23.64 -14.48 14.98
N VAL A 76 -23.69 -13.82 13.82
CA VAL A 76 -24.23 -14.33 12.55
C VAL A 76 -23.38 -15.41 11.90
N LYS A 77 -22.06 -15.37 12.15
CA LYS A 77 -21.07 -16.24 11.51
C LYS A 77 -21.30 -17.75 11.71
N PHE A 78 -22.12 -18.14 12.69
CA PHE A 78 -22.40 -19.54 13.00
C PHE A 78 -23.68 -20.10 12.38
N TYR A 79 -24.67 -19.24 12.07
CA TYR A 79 -26.02 -19.71 11.72
C TYR A 79 -26.54 -19.20 10.38
N SER A 80 -26.04 -18.08 9.84
CA SER A 80 -26.58 -17.50 8.60
C SER A 80 -25.50 -17.20 7.56
N PRO A 81 -25.18 -18.16 6.66
CA PRO A 81 -24.29 -17.90 5.53
C PRO A 81 -24.74 -16.77 4.59
N PRO A 82 -26.04 -16.51 4.29
CA PRO A 82 -26.41 -15.40 3.41
C PRO A 82 -26.08 -14.04 4.03
N GLN A 83 -26.27 -13.86 5.34
CA GLN A 83 -25.92 -12.61 6.01
C GLN A 83 -24.40 -12.35 6.02
N VAL A 84 -23.59 -13.40 6.20
CA VAL A 84 -22.13 -13.30 6.07
C VAL A 84 -21.72 -12.86 4.66
N LYS A 85 -22.39 -13.39 3.61
CA LYS A 85 -22.14 -12.94 2.23
C LYS A 85 -22.45 -11.46 2.04
N ILE A 86 -23.58 -10.98 2.56
CA ILE A 86 -23.96 -9.56 2.51
C ILE A 86 -22.89 -8.69 3.19
N LEU A 87 -22.47 -9.05 4.41
CA LEU A 87 -21.41 -8.33 5.13
C LEU A 87 -20.08 -8.33 4.36
N SER A 88 -19.70 -9.48 3.80
CA SER A 88 -18.47 -9.58 3.01
C SER A 88 -18.48 -8.71 1.75
N ARG A 89 -19.65 -8.55 1.12
CA ARG A 89 -19.84 -7.68 -0.04
C ARG A 89 -19.63 -6.22 0.35
N VAL A 90 -20.25 -5.76 1.43
CA VAL A 90 -20.12 -4.39 1.93
C VAL A 90 -18.67 -4.06 2.27
N VAL A 91 -17.98 -4.96 2.98
CA VAL A 91 -16.55 -4.79 3.31
C VAL A 91 -15.68 -4.78 2.05
N GLY A 92 -15.90 -5.74 1.14
CA GLY A 92 -15.14 -5.81 -0.11
C GLY A 92 -15.34 -4.58 -1.00
N GLN A 93 -16.55 -4.02 -1.03
CA GLN A 93 -16.88 -2.82 -1.81
C GLN A 93 -16.32 -1.54 -1.16
N SER A 94 -16.45 -1.39 0.15
CA SER A 94 -15.88 -0.23 0.87
C SER A 94 -14.36 -0.19 0.75
N LEU A 95 -13.66 -1.32 0.91
CA LEU A 95 -12.21 -1.40 0.70
C LEU A 95 -11.80 -1.06 -0.76
N LYS A 96 -12.60 -1.48 -1.75
CA LYS A 96 -12.35 -1.15 -3.16
C LYS A 96 -12.47 0.35 -3.42
N ILE A 97 -13.48 1.00 -2.85
CA ILE A 97 -13.69 2.45 -3.00
C ILE A 97 -12.53 3.21 -2.36
N LEU A 98 -12.12 2.81 -1.16
CA LEU A 98 -10.98 3.41 -0.44
C LEU A 98 -9.66 3.25 -1.20
N LEU A 99 -9.45 2.11 -1.87
CA LEU A 99 -8.24 1.90 -2.68
C LEU A 99 -8.19 2.78 -3.94
N ASN A 100 -9.36 3.12 -4.49
CA ASN A 100 -9.47 3.95 -5.69
C ASN A 100 -9.44 5.45 -5.39
N ALA A 101 -9.58 5.85 -4.12
CA ALA A 101 -9.57 7.24 -3.71
C ALA A 101 -8.14 7.77 -3.51
N SER A 102 -7.91 9.04 -3.88
CA SER A 102 -6.71 9.78 -3.47
C SER A 102 -6.92 10.28 -2.05
N LEU A 103 -6.32 9.58 -1.08
CA LEU A 103 -6.45 9.91 0.34
C LEU A 103 -5.28 10.81 0.77
N ASP A 104 -5.59 12.04 1.14
CA ASP A 104 -4.62 13.02 1.66
C ASP A 104 -4.31 12.76 3.14
N GLN A 105 -3.29 13.44 3.68
CA GLN A 105 -2.90 13.30 5.08
C GLN A 105 -4.05 13.71 6.04
N GLU A 106 -4.74 14.80 5.73
CA GLU A 106 -5.86 15.33 6.53
C GLU A 106 -7.00 14.33 6.70
N TYR A 107 -7.19 13.43 5.72
CA TYR A 107 -8.17 12.37 5.82
C TYR A 107 -7.88 11.42 6.98
N PHE A 108 -6.60 11.04 7.17
CA PHE A 108 -6.21 10.08 8.20
C PHE A 108 -6.24 10.67 9.61
N ASP A 109 -6.10 11.99 9.75
CA ASP A 109 -6.22 12.66 11.05
C ASP A 109 -7.61 12.43 11.67
N ILE A 110 -8.66 12.43 10.84
CA ILE A 110 -10.05 12.26 11.29
C ILE A 110 -10.51 10.80 11.19
N ASN A 111 -10.16 10.10 10.10
CA ASN A 111 -10.74 8.79 9.75
C ASN A 111 -9.86 7.58 10.08
N SER A 112 -8.71 7.74 10.74
CA SER A 112 -7.77 6.63 11.04
C SER A 112 -8.43 5.45 11.77
N ALA A 113 -9.09 5.71 12.90
CA ALA A 113 -9.76 4.67 13.70
C ALA A 113 -10.85 3.90 12.92
N PRO A 114 -11.86 4.55 12.32
CA PRO A 114 -12.87 3.83 11.55
C PRO A 114 -12.29 3.09 10.33
N PHE A 115 -11.29 3.67 9.65
CA PHE A 115 -10.60 3.04 8.53
C PHE A 115 -9.89 1.74 8.94
N LEU A 116 -9.15 1.77 10.05
CA LEU A 116 -8.45 0.59 10.55
C LEU A 116 -9.41 -0.45 11.12
N LYS A 117 -10.53 -0.03 11.74
CA LYS A 117 -11.61 -0.95 12.17
C LYS A 117 -12.26 -1.69 11.01
N LEU A 118 -12.50 -1.01 9.89
CA LEU A 118 -13.00 -1.66 8.67
C LEU A 118 -12.02 -2.74 8.18
N ASN A 119 -10.72 -2.47 8.24
CA ASN A 119 -9.69 -3.45 7.92
C ASN A 119 -9.66 -4.62 8.90
N CYS A 120 -9.83 -4.38 10.21
CA CYS A 120 -10.01 -5.44 11.20
C CYS A 120 -11.22 -6.32 10.89
N PHE A 121 -12.34 -5.71 10.47
CA PHE A 121 -13.53 -6.44 10.10
C PHE A 121 -13.29 -7.34 8.89
N GLY A 122 -12.60 -6.84 7.87
CA GLY A 122 -12.12 -7.64 6.75
C GLY A 122 -11.25 -8.82 7.17
N LEU A 123 -10.30 -8.61 8.08
CA LEU A 123 -9.45 -9.68 8.59
C LEU A 123 -10.23 -10.73 9.40
N LYS A 124 -11.23 -10.31 10.20
CA LYS A 124 -12.14 -11.24 10.90
C LYS A 124 -12.91 -12.14 9.93
N LEU A 125 -13.34 -11.61 8.78
CA LEU A 125 -14.01 -12.38 7.73
C LEU A 125 -13.11 -13.47 7.10
N LEU A 126 -11.79 -13.32 7.17
CA LEU A 126 -10.80 -14.29 6.65
C LEU A 126 -10.41 -15.40 7.63
N GLN A 127 -10.66 -15.23 8.94
CA GLN A 127 -10.19 -16.17 9.98
C GLN A 127 -10.87 -17.54 9.99
N ARG A 128 -11.92 -17.77 9.19
CA ARG A 128 -12.46 -19.12 8.95
C ARG A 128 -12.93 -19.19 7.50
N LYS A 129 -13.19 -20.38 6.98
CA LYS A 129 -13.79 -20.59 5.64
C LYS A 129 -15.27 -20.17 5.59
N PHE A 130 -15.60 -18.99 6.14
CA PHE A 130 -16.91 -18.37 6.08
C PHE A 130 -17.29 -18.04 4.63
N LEU A 131 -16.30 -17.60 3.85
CA LEU A 131 -16.39 -17.49 2.40
C LEU A 131 -15.96 -18.82 1.81
N SER A 132 -16.87 -19.51 1.11
CA SER A 132 -16.58 -20.81 0.49
C SER A 132 -15.59 -20.70 -0.67
N ASN A 133 -15.66 -19.62 -1.45
CA ASN A 133 -14.82 -19.43 -2.63
C ASN A 133 -13.40 -18.95 -2.24
N VAL A 134 -12.38 -19.75 -2.60
CA VAL A 134 -10.96 -19.46 -2.37
C VAL A 134 -10.54 -18.15 -3.05
N PHE A 135 -11.02 -17.90 -4.29
CA PHE A 135 -10.67 -16.69 -5.04
C PHE A 135 -11.18 -15.43 -4.36
N CYS A 136 -12.39 -15.46 -3.81
CA CYS A 136 -12.93 -14.33 -3.06
C CYS A 136 -12.11 -14.05 -1.79
N ARG A 137 -11.60 -15.09 -1.11
CA ARG A 137 -10.72 -14.93 0.06
C ARG A 137 -9.39 -14.28 -0.32
N ILE A 138 -8.79 -14.69 -1.43
CA ILE A 138 -7.53 -14.10 -1.94
C ILE A 138 -7.73 -12.65 -2.35
N GLU A 139 -8.76 -12.35 -3.13
CA GLU A 139 -9.06 -11.00 -3.58
C GLU A 139 -9.33 -10.05 -2.39
N LEU A 140 -10.07 -10.53 -1.39
CA LEU A 140 -10.35 -9.77 -0.18
C LEU A 140 -9.06 -9.56 0.62
N ARG A 141 -8.21 -10.59 0.78
CA ARG A 141 -6.91 -10.48 1.46
C ARG A 141 -5.98 -9.47 0.77
N GLU A 142 -5.91 -9.49 -0.55
CA GLU A 142 -5.15 -8.52 -1.34
C GLU A 142 -5.64 -7.09 -1.10
N LYS A 143 -6.96 -6.86 -1.13
CA LYS A 143 -7.56 -5.54 -0.87
C LYS A 143 -7.25 -5.04 0.54
N ILE A 144 -7.36 -5.90 1.56
CA ILE A 144 -7.00 -5.53 2.94
C ILE A 144 -5.54 -5.13 3.02
N PHE A 145 -4.63 -5.93 2.47
CA PHE A 145 -3.20 -5.62 2.60
C PHE A 145 -2.88 -4.30 1.91
N LYS A 146 -3.39 -4.06 0.70
CA LYS A 146 -3.16 -2.80 -0.01
C LYS A 146 -3.75 -1.59 0.73
N THR A 147 -4.92 -1.73 1.34
CA THR A 147 -5.55 -0.64 2.11
C THR A 147 -4.82 -0.36 3.43
N ILE A 148 -4.35 -1.38 4.14
CA ILE A 148 -3.47 -1.16 5.31
C ILE A 148 -2.16 -0.49 4.87
N PHE A 149 -1.56 -0.90 3.74
CA PHE A 149 -0.39 -0.19 3.21
C PHE A 149 -0.70 1.26 2.82
N LEU A 150 -1.92 1.56 2.39
CA LEU A 150 -2.34 2.92 2.07
C LEU A 150 -2.32 3.81 3.33
N TYR A 151 -2.78 3.31 4.47
CA TYR A 151 -2.58 4.00 5.76
C TYR A 151 -1.09 4.24 6.05
N PHE A 152 -0.24 3.24 5.79
CA PHE A 152 1.20 3.40 5.95
C PHE A 152 1.85 4.31 4.88
N SER A 153 1.15 4.73 3.83
CA SER A 153 1.64 5.73 2.88
C SER A 153 1.53 7.17 3.38
N SER A 154 0.74 7.43 4.43
CA SER A 154 0.65 8.77 5.01
C SER A 154 1.81 9.04 5.96
N ASN A 155 2.10 10.32 6.19
CA ASN A 155 2.99 10.74 7.26
C ASN A 155 2.40 10.37 8.64
N PHE A 156 3.26 10.45 9.65
CA PHE A 156 2.89 10.31 11.05
C PHE A 156 1.79 11.30 11.47
N THR A 157 0.73 10.78 12.07
CA THR A 157 -0.32 11.59 12.73
C THR A 157 -0.15 11.45 14.24
N TRP A 158 -0.32 12.53 15.00
CA TRP A 158 -0.19 12.55 16.47
C TRP A 158 -1.58 12.74 17.10
N PRO A 159 -2.32 11.64 17.32
CA PRO A 159 -3.70 11.72 17.77
C PRO A 159 -3.84 12.12 19.25
N ASN A 160 -5.05 12.56 19.62
CA ASN A 160 -5.45 12.82 21.01
C ASN A 160 -5.37 11.55 21.86
N ILE A 161 -5.27 11.70 23.18
CA ILE A 161 -5.05 10.60 24.15
C ILE A 161 -6.14 9.51 24.10
N GLU A 162 -7.40 9.86 23.83
CA GLU A 162 -8.47 8.87 23.69
C GLU A 162 -8.32 8.05 22.40
N THR A 163 -8.08 8.75 21.29
CA THR A 163 -7.84 8.13 19.99
C THR A 163 -6.56 7.30 19.95
N THR A 164 -5.53 7.63 20.73
CA THR A 164 -4.30 6.82 20.81
C THR A 164 -4.58 5.47 21.46
N LYS A 165 -5.35 5.42 22.55
CA LYS A 165 -5.77 4.16 23.20
C LYS A 165 -6.56 3.28 22.24
N ASP A 166 -7.53 3.87 21.54
CA ASP A 166 -8.30 3.16 20.52
C ASP A 166 -7.42 2.59 19.41
N LEU A 167 -6.51 3.39 18.87
CA LEU A 167 -5.59 2.96 17.82
C LEU A 167 -4.65 1.85 18.30
N LEU A 168 -4.16 1.93 19.53
CA LEU A 168 -3.34 0.89 20.15
C LEU A 168 -4.09 -0.45 20.21
N GLU A 169 -5.35 -0.45 20.63
CA GLU A 169 -6.20 -1.65 20.65
C GLU A 169 -6.44 -2.19 19.23
N ILE A 170 -6.73 -1.30 18.28
CA ILE A 170 -6.96 -1.65 16.88
C ILE A 170 -5.71 -2.29 16.28
N PHE A 171 -4.52 -1.68 16.39
CA PHE A 171 -3.28 -2.25 15.88
C PHE A 171 -2.94 -3.59 16.53
N ASN A 172 -3.17 -3.72 17.84
CA ASN A 172 -2.99 -5.00 18.52
C ASN A 172 -3.94 -6.08 17.99
N SER A 173 -5.18 -5.71 17.69
CA SER A 173 -6.14 -6.61 17.05
C SER A 173 -5.64 -6.99 15.65
N ILE A 174 -5.17 -6.06 14.83
CA ILE A 174 -4.61 -6.31 13.50
C ILE A 174 -3.44 -7.29 13.59
N ILE A 175 -2.48 -7.09 14.50
CA ILE A 175 -1.34 -8.00 14.66
C ILE A 175 -1.80 -9.41 15.06
N LYS A 176 -2.77 -9.53 15.99
CA LYS A 176 -3.34 -10.83 16.38
C LYS A 176 -4.01 -11.51 15.19
N LEU A 177 -4.82 -10.78 14.44
CA LEU A 177 -5.54 -11.28 13.26
C LEU A 177 -4.55 -11.68 12.14
N LEU A 178 -3.57 -10.85 11.80
CA LEU A 178 -2.52 -11.15 10.80
C LEU A 178 -1.62 -12.32 11.22
N SER A 179 -1.38 -12.49 12.52
CA SER A 179 -0.62 -13.65 13.01
C SER A 179 -1.41 -14.94 12.83
N SER A 180 -2.72 -14.90 13.09
CA SER A 180 -3.62 -16.03 12.88
C SER A 180 -3.86 -16.35 11.40
N ASP A 181 -3.85 -15.33 10.52
CA ASP A 181 -4.12 -15.46 9.08
C ASP A 181 -3.16 -16.46 8.42
N ARG A 182 -1.91 -16.58 8.91
CA ARG A 182 -0.91 -17.55 8.41
C ARG A 182 -1.48 -18.96 8.23
N LYS A 183 -2.30 -19.43 9.16
CA LYS A 183 -2.91 -20.77 9.08
C LYS A 183 -3.89 -20.86 7.91
N PHE A 184 -4.69 -19.83 7.72
CA PHE A 184 -5.70 -19.78 6.67
C PHE A 184 -5.09 -19.60 5.28
N GLN A 185 -3.97 -18.88 5.15
CA GLN A 185 -3.22 -18.83 3.89
C GLN A 185 -2.77 -20.22 3.46
N ASN A 186 -2.18 -20.99 4.39
CA ASN A 186 -1.73 -22.35 4.10
C ASN A 186 -2.90 -23.28 3.72
N MET A 187 -4.10 -23.07 4.29
CA MET A 187 -5.30 -23.81 3.91
C MET A 187 -5.78 -23.42 2.51
N ASP A 188 -5.75 -22.14 2.15
CA ASP A 188 -6.11 -21.65 0.82
C ASP A 188 -5.17 -22.23 -0.25
N ASP A 189 -3.86 -22.30 0.04
CA ASP A 189 -2.87 -22.90 -0.86
C ASP A 189 -3.13 -24.39 -1.09
N ALA A 190 -3.49 -25.11 -0.03
CA ALA A 190 -3.87 -26.52 -0.13
C ALA A 190 -5.15 -26.70 -0.97
N ASP A 191 -6.17 -25.86 -0.79
CA ASP A 191 -7.40 -25.88 -1.58
C ASP A 191 -7.12 -25.64 -3.08
N ILE A 192 -6.21 -24.71 -3.40
CA ILE A 192 -5.81 -24.42 -4.79
C ILE A 192 -5.08 -25.61 -5.41
N MET A 193 -4.16 -26.23 -4.67
CA MET A 193 -3.46 -27.42 -5.15
C MET A 193 -4.46 -28.56 -5.40
N TYR A 194 -5.42 -28.76 -4.51
CA TYR A 194 -6.47 -29.76 -4.67
C TYR A 194 -7.32 -29.50 -5.93
N GLN A 195 -7.85 -28.29 -6.10
CA GLN A 195 -8.63 -27.91 -7.30
C GLN A 195 -7.83 -28.06 -8.59
N ALA A 196 -6.54 -27.71 -8.58
CA ALA A 196 -5.67 -27.89 -9.74
C ALA A 196 -5.42 -29.37 -10.07
N THR A 197 -5.35 -30.24 -9.06
CA THR A 197 -5.22 -31.68 -9.28
C THR A 197 -6.50 -32.33 -9.79
N GLU A 198 -7.68 -31.89 -9.35
CA GLU A 198 -8.97 -32.35 -9.88
C GLU A 198 -9.13 -31.96 -11.35
N LEU A 199 -8.89 -30.68 -11.70
CA LEU A 199 -8.93 -30.23 -13.09
C LEU A 199 -7.93 -30.99 -13.99
N ARG A 200 -6.78 -31.37 -13.45
CA ARG A 200 -5.80 -32.19 -14.19
C ARG A 200 -6.31 -33.62 -14.38
N LYS A 201 -6.96 -34.22 -13.38
CA LYS A 201 -7.60 -35.54 -13.52
C LYS A 201 -8.72 -35.50 -14.55
N ASP A 202 -9.58 -34.49 -14.53
CA ASP A 202 -10.67 -34.29 -15.50
C ASP A 202 -10.16 -34.11 -16.93
N SER A 203 -9.04 -33.41 -17.11
CA SER A 203 -8.39 -33.31 -18.43
C SER A 203 -7.84 -34.67 -18.92
N ILE A 204 -7.35 -35.51 -18.01
CA ILE A 204 -6.84 -36.85 -18.32
C ILE A 204 -8.00 -37.80 -18.65
N THR A 205 -9.14 -37.74 -17.94
CA THR A 205 -10.36 -38.51 -18.26
C THR A 205 -10.98 -38.10 -19.58
N LEU A 206 -10.98 -36.79 -19.91
CA LEU A 206 -11.42 -36.33 -21.24
C LEU A 206 -10.49 -36.88 -22.33
N THR A 207 -9.16 -36.79 -22.19
CA THR A 207 -8.24 -37.40 -23.17
C THR A 207 -8.36 -38.92 -23.24
N ALA A 208 -8.57 -39.63 -22.12
CA ALA A 208 -8.77 -41.08 -22.10
C ALA A 208 -10.10 -41.49 -22.76
N SER A 209 -11.14 -40.66 -22.65
CA SER A 209 -12.41 -40.87 -23.35
C SER A 209 -12.29 -40.67 -24.87
N PHE A 210 -11.38 -39.81 -25.34
CA PHE A 210 -11.06 -39.65 -26.77
C PHE A 210 -10.23 -40.81 -27.34
N TYR A 211 -9.42 -41.51 -26.53
CA TYR A 211 -8.62 -42.66 -27.00
C TYR A 211 -9.36 -44.01 -26.97
N ASN A 212 -10.53 -44.09 -26.32
CA ASN A 212 -11.29 -45.33 -26.19
C ASN A 212 -12.43 -45.53 -27.23
N SER A 213 -12.66 -44.58 -28.14
CA SER A 213 -13.54 -44.83 -29.30
C SER A 213 -12.71 -45.30 -30.50
N LYS A 214 -12.42 -46.61 -30.57
CA LYS A 214 -11.95 -47.24 -31.80
C LYS A 214 -13.12 -47.30 -32.80
N ASN A 215 -13.05 -46.52 -33.87
CA ASN A 215 -13.67 -46.83 -35.16
C ASN A 215 -12.61 -46.55 -36.25
N PRO A 216 -12.29 -47.51 -37.15
CA PRO A 216 -11.39 -47.26 -38.26
C PRO A 216 -12.22 -46.78 -39.45
N LEU A 217 -11.98 -45.59 -39.99
CA LEU A 217 -12.31 -45.24 -41.37
C LEU A 217 -11.52 -44.02 -41.82
N SER A 218 -11.12 -44.12 -43.07
CA SER A 218 -10.19 -43.36 -43.89
C SER A 218 -10.48 -41.86 -44.10
N GLU A 219 -9.41 -41.20 -44.58
CA GLU A 219 -9.39 -40.10 -45.56
C GLU A 219 -9.38 -38.63 -45.09
N ASN A 220 -8.22 -38.01 -45.31
CA ASN A 220 -8.01 -36.74 -46.02
C ASN A 220 -9.12 -35.69 -45.95
N SER A 221 -8.95 -34.67 -45.10
CA SER A 221 -9.28 -33.31 -45.52
C SER A 221 -8.46 -32.27 -44.76
N LYS A 222 -7.98 -31.30 -45.53
CA LYS A 222 -7.27 -30.10 -45.08
C LYS A 222 -8.27 -29.13 -44.45
N ASN A 223 -7.78 -28.37 -43.46
CA ASN A 223 -8.29 -27.11 -42.94
C ASN A 223 -9.59 -27.15 -42.12
N PHE A 224 -9.46 -27.08 -40.79
CA PHE A 224 -10.25 -26.16 -39.93
C PHE A 224 -9.56 -26.07 -38.56
N ARG A 225 -8.73 -25.03 -38.37
CA ARG A 225 -8.01 -24.77 -37.11
C ARG A 225 -8.91 -23.90 -36.23
N SER A 226 -9.88 -24.51 -35.55
CA SER A 226 -10.65 -23.84 -34.50
C SER A 226 -9.72 -23.44 -33.34
N GLY A 227 -9.65 -22.14 -33.10
CA GLY A 227 -8.86 -21.55 -32.03
C GLY A 227 -9.47 -21.85 -30.66
N THR A 228 -8.78 -22.69 -29.89
CA THR A 228 -8.95 -22.74 -28.44
C THR A 228 -7.72 -22.11 -27.81
N LEU A 229 -7.91 -20.90 -27.25
CA LEU A 229 -6.92 -20.19 -26.45
C LEU A 229 -6.68 -20.97 -25.14
N VAL A 230 -5.73 -21.89 -25.14
CA VAL A 230 -5.22 -22.48 -23.90
C VAL A 230 -4.20 -21.51 -23.29
N LEU A 231 -4.64 -20.77 -22.27
CA LEU A 231 -3.77 -20.00 -21.37
C LEU A 231 -2.82 -20.95 -20.63
N ARG A 232 -1.67 -21.23 -21.22
CA ARG A 232 -0.59 -21.99 -20.61
C ARG A 232 0.07 -21.15 -19.50
N ARG A 233 -0.41 -21.28 -18.26
CA ARG A 233 0.35 -20.84 -17.07
C ARG A 233 1.55 -21.79 -16.89
N SER A 234 2.75 -21.30 -17.22
CA SER A 234 4.00 -22.01 -16.95
C SER A 234 4.34 -21.93 -15.46
N HIS A 235 4.03 -23.00 -14.71
CA HIS A 235 4.66 -23.27 -13.42
C HIS A 235 5.86 -24.20 -13.66
N ASN A 236 7.07 -23.64 -13.62
CA ASN A 236 8.29 -24.44 -13.50
C ASN A 236 8.39 -24.93 -12.05
N SER A 237 7.95 -26.17 -11.79
CA SER A 237 8.36 -26.94 -10.61
C SER A 237 9.61 -27.73 -10.96
N VAL A 238 10.74 -27.34 -10.38
CA VAL A 238 12.00 -28.10 -10.47
C VAL A 238 11.86 -29.36 -9.61
N THR A 239 11.62 -30.51 -10.24
CA THR A 239 11.87 -31.82 -9.65
C THR A 239 13.25 -32.27 -10.11
N LYS A 240 14.23 -32.30 -9.20
CA LYS A 240 15.51 -32.97 -9.43
C LYS A 240 15.25 -34.47 -9.55
N ILE A 241 15.49 -35.05 -10.72
CA ILE A 241 15.63 -36.49 -10.91
C ILE A 241 16.98 -36.70 -11.59
N SER A 242 17.81 -37.48 -10.91
CA SER A 242 19.07 -38.04 -11.34
C SER A 242 18.86 -39.13 -12.39
N GLU A 243 19.57 -39.09 -13.50
CA GLU A 243 19.88 -40.30 -14.27
C GLU A 243 21.14 -40.13 -15.12
N ARG A 244 21.90 -41.23 -15.19
CA ARG A 244 23.26 -41.40 -15.74
C ARG A 244 23.20 -41.98 -17.17
N ASN A 245 24.23 -41.66 -17.97
CA ASN A 245 24.72 -42.32 -19.20
C ASN A 245 23.84 -42.10 -20.47
N SER A 246 24.32 -41.95 -21.71
CA SER A 246 25.58 -42.33 -22.38
C SER A 246 25.82 -41.51 -23.68
N LEU A 247 27.06 -41.54 -24.17
CA LEU A 247 27.68 -40.87 -25.34
C LEU A 247 27.04 -41.17 -26.73
N GLN A 248 27.06 -40.20 -27.66
CA GLN A 248 27.82 -40.23 -28.93
C GLN A 248 27.52 -39.05 -29.89
N ASP A 249 28.53 -38.73 -30.71
CA ASP A 249 28.77 -37.54 -31.53
C ASP A 249 27.89 -37.37 -32.80
N SER A 250 27.75 -36.11 -33.25
CA SER A 250 27.90 -35.73 -34.68
C SER A 250 27.98 -34.22 -34.88
N ILE A 251 28.79 -33.84 -35.88
CA ILE A 251 29.35 -32.51 -36.18
C ILE A 251 28.52 -31.77 -37.24
N SER A 252 28.67 -30.43 -37.27
CA SER A 252 28.36 -29.43 -38.33
C SER A 252 26.97 -28.74 -38.24
N THR A 253 26.78 -27.42 -38.43
CA THR A 253 27.59 -26.30 -38.94
C THR A 253 26.96 -24.97 -38.49
N GLY A 254 27.81 -23.99 -38.16
CA GLY A 254 27.64 -22.53 -38.34
C GLY A 254 26.36 -21.81 -37.88
N THR A 255 26.40 -21.11 -36.75
CA THR A 255 25.92 -19.71 -36.61
C THR A 255 26.29 -19.13 -35.22
N PHE A 256 26.82 -17.89 -35.23
CA PHE A 256 27.10 -16.88 -34.18
C PHE A 256 27.02 -17.24 -32.66
N PRO A 257 27.99 -16.81 -31.82
CA PRO A 257 27.97 -17.06 -30.39
C PRO A 257 26.98 -16.10 -29.70
N THR A 258 25.74 -16.53 -29.51
CA THR A 258 24.82 -15.87 -28.59
C THR A 258 25.19 -16.26 -27.16
N SER A 259 25.68 -15.28 -26.40
CA SER A 259 25.87 -15.31 -24.95
C SER A 259 24.81 -16.13 -24.21
N ASN A 260 25.24 -17.15 -23.49
CA ASN A 260 24.47 -17.78 -22.41
C ASN A 260 24.28 -16.76 -21.27
N LEU A 261 23.30 -15.87 -21.42
CA LEU A 261 22.71 -15.11 -20.34
C LEU A 261 21.54 -15.92 -19.81
N THR A 262 21.74 -16.54 -18.66
CA THR A 262 20.69 -17.07 -17.81
C THR A 262 19.64 -15.97 -17.60
N VAL A 263 18.49 -16.14 -18.24
CA VAL A 263 17.31 -15.28 -18.08
C VAL A 263 16.71 -15.57 -16.70
N SER A 264 17.33 -15.03 -15.66
CA SER A 264 16.80 -15.04 -14.28
C SER A 264 16.67 -13.65 -13.66
N ASP A 265 17.03 -12.58 -14.39
CA ASP A 265 16.98 -11.20 -13.88
C ASP A 265 16.02 -10.25 -14.62
N SER A 266 15.22 -10.77 -15.56
CA SER A 266 14.25 -9.97 -16.33
C SER A 266 12.83 -9.90 -15.74
N LYS A 267 12.65 -10.11 -14.42
CA LYS A 267 11.42 -9.66 -13.74
C LYS A 267 11.52 -8.16 -13.48
N SER A 268 11.37 -7.44 -14.58
CA SER A 268 11.34 -5.98 -14.68
C SER A 268 10.29 -5.41 -13.73
N TYR A 269 10.65 -4.30 -13.09
CA TYR A 269 9.78 -3.44 -12.29
C TYR A 269 8.65 -2.78 -13.11
N ASN A 270 8.46 -3.20 -14.37
CA ASN A 270 7.67 -2.53 -15.41
C ASN A 270 6.32 -3.19 -15.67
N ASN A 271 5.93 -4.25 -14.98
CA ASN A 271 4.58 -4.81 -15.15
C ASN A 271 3.59 -4.15 -14.18
N LEU A 272 2.81 -3.23 -14.75
CA LEU A 272 1.77 -2.44 -14.11
C LEU A 272 0.64 -3.30 -13.49
N GLY A 273 0.21 -2.91 -12.29
CA GLY A 273 -1.20 -2.89 -11.85
C GLY A 273 -1.89 -4.20 -11.44
N TYR A 274 -1.58 -5.34 -12.05
CA TYR A 274 -2.40 -6.56 -11.93
C TYR A 274 -1.58 -7.85 -12.03
N ILE A 275 -0.48 -7.96 -11.29
CA ILE A 275 0.12 -9.28 -11.05
C ILE A 275 -0.65 -9.87 -9.87
N PRO A 276 -1.37 -10.99 -10.01
CA PRO A 276 -1.96 -11.68 -8.87
C PRO A 276 -0.81 -11.97 -7.91
N LEU A 277 -0.88 -11.41 -6.70
CA LEU A 277 0.12 -11.67 -5.68
C LEU A 277 0.22 -13.18 -5.50
N VAL A 278 1.41 -13.73 -5.76
CA VAL A 278 1.67 -15.15 -5.51
C VAL A 278 1.51 -15.38 -4.01
N SER A 279 1.05 -16.57 -3.58
CA SER A 279 0.87 -16.86 -2.15
C SER A 279 2.11 -16.52 -1.31
N GLU A 280 3.32 -16.77 -1.85
CA GLU A 280 4.55 -16.38 -1.18
C GLU A 280 4.68 -14.86 -0.97
N ASP A 281 4.25 -14.04 -1.93
CA ASP A 281 4.26 -12.59 -1.82
C ASP A 281 3.26 -12.11 -0.78
N ILE A 282 2.07 -12.72 -0.71
CA ILE A 282 1.07 -12.46 0.31
C ILE A 282 1.63 -12.79 1.72
N ALA A 283 2.35 -13.90 1.88
CA ALA A 283 2.97 -14.26 3.14
C ALA A 283 4.07 -13.27 3.56
N ILE A 284 4.86 -12.77 2.59
CA ILE A 284 5.87 -11.73 2.82
C ILE A 284 5.21 -10.41 3.22
N LEU A 285 4.16 -9.99 2.52
CA LEU A 285 3.41 -8.77 2.86
C LEU A 285 2.73 -8.84 4.22
N ARG A 286 2.17 -10.00 4.58
CA ARG A 286 1.63 -10.21 5.93
C ARG A 286 2.72 -10.03 6.99
N SER A 287 3.93 -10.57 6.74
CA SER A 287 5.05 -10.38 7.66
C SER A 287 5.45 -8.91 7.77
N THR A 288 5.52 -8.15 6.67
CA THR A 288 5.89 -6.73 6.71
C THR A 288 4.86 -5.89 7.45
N LEU A 289 3.56 -6.15 7.22
CA LEU A 289 2.48 -5.46 7.94
C LEU A 289 2.54 -5.68 9.44
N ILE A 290 2.89 -6.89 9.91
CA ILE A 290 3.07 -7.16 11.34
C ILE A 290 4.19 -6.29 11.93
N HIS A 291 5.33 -6.17 11.26
CA HIS A 291 6.43 -5.30 11.73
C HIS A 291 6.04 -3.82 11.71
N LEU A 292 5.32 -3.37 10.67
CA LEU A 292 4.85 -1.98 10.58
C LEU A 292 3.85 -1.62 11.68
N CYS A 293 2.87 -2.50 11.94
CA CYS A 293 1.93 -2.31 13.03
C CYS A 293 2.65 -2.32 14.39
N GLY A 294 3.66 -3.19 14.57
CA GLY A 294 4.49 -3.19 15.77
C GLY A 294 5.17 -1.85 16.02
N ARG A 295 5.78 -1.28 14.98
CA ARG A 295 6.46 0.02 15.08
C ARG A 295 5.50 1.17 15.37
N GLU A 296 4.28 1.16 14.81
CA GLU A 296 3.26 2.15 15.19
C GLU A 296 2.76 1.96 16.63
N ILE A 297 2.66 0.72 17.13
CA ILE A 297 2.34 0.50 18.54
C ILE A 297 3.42 1.09 19.42
N ASP A 298 4.70 0.82 19.15
CA ASP A 298 5.81 1.39 19.92
C ASP A 298 5.77 2.92 19.90
N ARG A 299 5.53 3.52 18.73
CA ARG A 299 5.39 4.97 18.56
C ARG A 299 4.19 5.55 19.33
N LEU A 300 3.03 4.89 19.30
CA LEU A 300 1.84 5.35 20.00
C LEU A 300 1.96 5.14 21.51
N LEU A 301 2.69 4.10 21.95
CA LEU A 301 3.00 3.87 23.36
C LEU A 301 3.88 4.99 23.91
N THR A 302 4.99 5.31 23.23
CA THR A 302 5.88 6.41 23.64
C THR A 302 5.15 7.75 23.65
N TRP A 303 4.24 7.98 22.69
CA TRP A 303 3.39 9.17 22.68
C TRP A 303 2.41 9.22 23.85
N SER A 304 1.78 8.09 24.18
CA SER A 304 0.79 8.00 25.26
C SER A 304 1.40 8.11 26.66
N ASN A 305 2.68 7.74 26.80
CA ASN A 305 3.35 7.58 28.08
C ASN A 305 4.85 7.91 27.94
N PRO A 306 5.22 9.19 27.82
CA PRO A 306 6.61 9.61 27.64
C PRO A 306 7.47 9.40 28.91
N THR A 307 6.85 9.14 30.07
CA THR A 307 7.53 8.98 31.37
C THR A 307 7.73 7.51 31.78
N ASP A 308 7.52 6.56 30.87
CA ASP A 308 7.77 5.11 31.06
C ASP A 308 7.11 4.46 32.29
N ASN A 309 5.79 4.65 32.46
CA ASN A 309 5.01 3.76 33.34
C ASN A 309 4.92 2.33 32.74
N SER A 310 5.67 1.39 33.31
CA SER A 310 5.85 0.01 32.84
C SER A 310 4.56 -0.83 32.67
N GLU A 311 3.48 -0.46 33.36
CA GLU A 311 2.20 -1.18 33.32
C GLU A 311 1.51 -1.13 31.95
N ILE A 312 1.56 0.01 31.26
CA ILE A 312 0.91 0.19 29.95
C ILE A 312 1.71 -0.55 28.87
N TYR A 313 3.04 -0.49 28.95
CA TYR A 313 3.92 -1.17 28.00
C TYR A 313 3.65 -2.68 27.96
N SER A 314 3.57 -3.35 29.11
CA SER A 314 3.38 -4.81 29.18
C SER A 314 2.12 -5.35 28.48
N LYS A 315 1.03 -4.54 28.42
CA LYS A 315 -0.24 -4.96 27.80
C LYS A 315 -0.18 -4.98 26.28
N PHE A 316 0.62 -4.08 25.69
CA PHE A 316 0.65 -3.85 24.25
C PHE A 316 1.90 -4.41 23.58
N THR A 317 3.01 -4.56 24.29
CA THR A 317 4.22 -5.21 23.76
C THR A 317 4.02 -6.71 23.67
N LYS A 318 3.72 -7.20 22.46
CA LYS A 318 3.99 -8.59 22.11
C LYS A 318 5.36 -8.66 21.48
N ASN A 319 6.23 -9.54 21.98
CA ASN A 319 7.52 -9.83 21.37
C ASN A 319 7.30 -10.30 19.92
N ILE A 320 7.43 -9.38 18.96
CA ILE A 320 7.53 -9.71 17.54
C ILE A 320 8.85 -10.45 17.42
N LYS A 321 8.78 -11.78 17.37
CA LYS A 321 9.96 -12.66 17.41
C LYS A 321 10.88 -12.51 16.20
N THR A 322 10.45 -11.79 15.16
CA THR A 322 11.15 -11.64 13.89
C THR A 322 11.62 -10.22 13.70
N THR A 323 12.81 -10.07 13.13
CA THR A 323 13.38 -8.78 12.74
C THR A 323 12.82 -8.33 11.39
N PHE A 324 12.78 -7.02 11.14
CA PHE A 324 12.38 -6.54 9.81
C PHE A 324 13.37 -6.99 8.72
N CYS A 325 14.67 -6.91 9.03
CA CYS A 325 15.80 -7.32 8.18
C CYS A 325 16.06 -8.84 8.23
N ASP A 326 15.20 -9.61 7.57
CA ASP A 326 15.41 -11.05 7.38
C ASP A 326 16.00 -11.36 5.99
N LYS A 327 16.28 -12.64 5.71
CA LYS A 327 16.67 -13.14 4.37
C LYS A 327 15.74 -12.69 3.24
N LYS A 328 14.46 -12.41 3.54
CA LYS A 328 13.44 -11.93 2.57
C LYS A 328 13.37 -10.41 2.42
N TYR A 329 14.23 -9.65 3.09
CA TYR A 329 14.22 -8.17 3.12
C TYR A 329 14.20 -7.52 1.73
N ASN A 330 15.09 -7.92 0.81
CA ASN A 330 15.12 -7.37 -0.55
C ASN A 330 13.79 -7.60 -1.29
N ARG A 331 13.13 -8.74 -1.06
CA ARG A 331 11.82 -9.04 -1.65
C ARG A 331 10.71 -8.21 -0.98
N LYS A 332 10.78 -8.00 0.35
CA LYS A 332 9.86 -7.10 1.09
C LYS A 332 9.86 -5.70 0.46
N ILE A 333 11.04 -5.11 0.24
CA ILE A 333 11.15 -3.75 -0.35
C ILE A 333 10.62 -3.70 -1.77
N LYS A 334 11.01 -4.67 -2.62
CA LYS A 334 10.52 -4.73 -4.01
C LYS A 334 8.99 -4.81 -4.08
N LEU A 335 8.37 -5.62 -3.22
CA LEU A 335 6.91 -5.77 -3.18
C LEU A 335 6.22 -4.49 -2.70
N ILE A 336 6.75 -3.84 -1.66
CA ILE A 336 6.17 -2.57 -1.17
C ILE A 336 6.26 -1.49 -2.24
N TRP A 337 7.40 -1.38 -2.92
CA TRP A 337 7.60 -0.46 -4.04
C TRP A 337 6.63 -0.73 -5.20
N GLN A 338 6.33 -1.99 -5.49
CA GLN A 338 5.37 -2.39 -6.51
C GLN A 338 3.93 -2.06 -6.14
N ILE A 339 3.57 -2.16 -4.85
CA ILE A 339 2.22 -1.83 -4.37
C ILE A 339 2.02 -0.31 -4.35
N ASN A 340 2.89 0.41 -3.65
CA ASN A 340 2.82 1.85 -3.54
C ASN A 340 4.21 2.44 -3.26
N PRO A 341 4.80 3.23 -4.18
CA PRO A 341 6.10 3.86 -3.95
C PRO A 341 6.06 4.84 -2.77
N ASN A 342 4.90 5.45 -2.48
CA ASN A 342 4.76 6.33 -1.33
C ASN A 342 4.92 5.59 0.00
N ALA A 343 4.32 4.40 0.12
CA ALA A 343 4.50 3.54 1.29
C ALA A 343 5.97 3.22 1.50
N ALA A 344 6.69 2.87 0.43
CA ALA A 344 8.12 2.57 0.50
C ALA A 344 8.91 3.77 1.02
N MET A 345 8.65 4.98 0.53
CA MET A 345 9.31 6.19 1.03
C MET A 345 9.01 6.47 2.50
N MET A 346 7.77 6.28 2.94
CA MET A 346 7.44 6.45 4.36
C MET A 346 8.13 5.42 5.27
N LEU A 347 8.61 4.29 4.73
CA LEU A 347 9.44 3.36 5.51
C LEU A 347 10.75 4.00 5.97
N THR A 348 11.37 4.88 5.18
CA THR A 348 12.65 5.52 5.59
C THR A 348 12.44 6.38 6.82
N LYS A 349 11.29 7.06 6.91
CA LYS A 349 10.92 7.86 8.09
C LYS A 349 10.55 7.00 9.30
N ARG A 350 9.98 5.80 9.10
CA ARG A 350 9.60 4.88 10.18
C ARG A 350 10.75 4.08 10.77
N PHE A 351 11.68 3.65 9.93
CA PHE A 351 12.82 2.82 10.29
C PHE A 351 14.12 3.62 10.19
N LEU A 352 14.28 4.62 11.05
CA LEU A 352 15.52 5.40 11.16
C LEU A 352 16.72 4.51 11.56
N ASP A 353 16.45 3.44 12.32
CA ASP A 353 17.47 2.52 12.84
C ASP A 353 18.11 1.63 11.74
N ILE A 354 17.58 1.65 10.52
CA ILE A 354 18.01 0.75 9.42
C ILE A 354 18.61 1.58 8.27
N PRO A 355 19.92 1.89 8.28
CA PRO A 355 20.54 2.74 7.26
C PRO A 355 20.53 2.10 5.85
N CYS A 356 20.54 0.77 5.75
CA CYS A 356 20.45 0.06 4.47
C CYS A 356 19.14 0.38 3.71
N LEU A 357 18.05 0.58 4.44
CA LEU A 357 16.73 0.85 3.86
C LEU A 357 16.70 2.20 3.15
N HIS A 358 17.38 3.21 3.69
CA HIS A 358 17.54 4.51 3.04
C HIS A 358 18.24 4.37 1.68
N LYS A 359 19.36 3.65 1.64
CA LYS A 359 20.15 3.42 0.40
C LYS A 359 19.36 2.65 -0.66
N ASP A 360 18.67 1.58 -0.26
CA ASP A 360 17.88 0.75 -1.17
C ASP A 360 16.73 1.52 -1.82
N ILE A 361 16.07 2.39 -1.05
CA ILE A 361 14.98 3.23 -1.54
C ILE A 361 15.52 4.35 -2.43
N CYS A 362 16.64 4.99 -2.07
CA CYS A 362 17.31 5.95 -2.96
C CYS A 362 17.66 5.31 -4.32
N TYR A 363 18.17 4.07 -4.31
CA TYR A 363 18.42 3.31 -5.53
C TYR A 363 17.13 3.02 -6.32
N ALA A 364 16.04 2.62 -5.64
CA ALA A 364 14.76 2.35 -6.29
C ALA A 364 14.14 3.61 -6.93
N VAL A 365 14.21 4.77 -6.25
CA VAL A 365 13.75 6.07 -6.75
C VAL A 365 14.54 6.47 -7.99
N ARG A 366 15.87 6.34 -7.98
CA ARG A 366 16.73 6.67 -9.13
C ARG A 366 16.48 5.76 -10.33
N LYS A 367 16.18 4.48 -10.10
CA LYS A 367 15.88 3.53 -11.17
C LYS A 367 14.51 3.78 -11.81
N HIS A 368 13.53 4.27 -11.04
CA HIS A 368 12.16 4.48 -11.49
C HIS A 368 11.60 5.85 -11.07
N PRO A 369 12.16 6.97 -11.57
CA PRO A 369 11.75 8.31 -11.16
C PRO A 369 10.31 8.63 -11.55
N ALA A 370 9.85 8.15 -12.72
CA ALA A 370 8.51 8.42 -13.26
C ALA A 370 7.36 8.05 -12.32
N ARG A 371 7.53 7.07 -11.43
CA ARG A 371 6.50 6.65 -10.47
C ARG A 371 6.35 7.59 -9.27
N VAL A 372 7.31 8.48 -9.05
CA VAL A 372 7.43 9.26 -7.81
C VAL A 372 7.42 10.77 -8.07
N LEU A 373 7.33 11.20 -9.33
CA LEU A 373 7.30 12.61 -9.71
C LEU A 373 6.18 13.42 -9.04
N SER A 374 5.05 12.79 -8.75
CA SER A 374 3.92 13.45 -8.07
C SER A 374 4.15 13.71 -6.58
N ILE A 375 5.19 13.11 -5.98
CA ILE A 375 5.40 13.15 -4.53
C ILE A 375 6.58 14.05 -4.20
N PRO A 376 6.39 15.16 -3.46
CA PRO A 376 7.44 16.13 -3.19
C PRO A 376 8.55 15.57 -2.27
N SER A 377 8.21 14.75 -1.28
CA SER A 377 9.20 14.19 -0.35
C SER A 377 10.23 13.26 -1.03
N ALA A 378 9.96 12.83 -2.26
CA ALA A 378 10.85 11.97 -3.02
C ALA A 378 12.08 12.70 -3.55
N VAL A 379 12.01 14.03 -3.70
CA VAL A 379 13.12 14.82 -4.24
C VAL A 379 14.35 14.70 -3.34
N ASN A 380 14.16 14.75 -2.02
CA ASN A 380 15.26 14.59 -1.06
C ASN A 380 15.92 13.21 -1.17
N LEU A 381 15.14 12.16 -1.45
CA LEU A 381 15.66 10.80 -1.64
C LEU A 381 16.37 10.63 -2.98
N PHE A 382 15.90 11.31 -4.02
CA PHE A 382 16.55 11.31 -5.33
C PHE A 382 17.92 12.00 -5.29
N TRP A 383 17.95 13.19 -4.68
CA TRP A 383 19.11 14.07 -4.58
C TRP A 383 19.94 13.86 -3.30
N SER A 384 19.65 12.80 -2.53
CA SER A 384 20.36 12.50 -1.28
C SER A 384 21.87 12.42 -1.49
N SER A 385 22.61 12.95 -0.50
CA SER A 385 24.06 13.15 -0.40
C SER A 385 24.92 11.88 -0.45
N ASP A 386 24.42 10.81 -1.05
CA ASP A 386 25.28 9.69 -1.41
C ASP A 386 26.15 10.14 -2.59
N GLN A 387 27.46 9.90 -2.49
CA GLN A 387 28.54 10.22 -3.45
C GLN A 387 28.25 9.81 -4.92
N CYS A 388 27.14 9.12 -5.17
CA CYS A 388 26.65 8.69 -6.47
C CYS A 388 25.92 9.78 -7.29
N VAL A 389 25.51 10.92 -6.73
CA VAL A 389 24.84 11.99 -7.52
C VAL A 389 25.78 12.57 -8.58
N ALA A 390 27.08 12.64 -8.29
CA ALA A 390 28.11 13.06 -9.24
C ALA A 390 28.21 12.12 -10.46
N LEU A 391 27.89 10.83 -10.28
CA LEU A 391 27.98 9.79 -11.30
C LEU A 391 26.74 9.70 -12.20
N LEU A 392 25.66 10.43 -11.90
CA LEU A 392 24.44 10.39 -12.68
C LEU A 392 24.58 11.22 -13.97
N PRO A 393 24.08 10.71 -15.12
CA PRO A 393 23.98 11.50 -16.35
C PRO A 393 23.14 12.75 -16.15
N ASP A 394 23.50 13.85 -16.84
CA ASP A 394 22.79 15.13 -16.69
C ASP A 394 21.32 15.06 -17.15
N CYS A 395 20.99 14.15 -18.07
CA CYS A 395 19.60 13.87 -18.46
C CYS A 395 18.76 13.27 -17.33
N VAL A 396 19.37 12.54 -16.39
CA VAL A 396 18.67 12.02 -15.22
C VAL A 396 18.55 13.12 -14.16
N LYS A 397 19.57 13.98 -14.01
CA LYS A 397 19.52 15.13 -13.10
C LYS A 397 18.44 16.13 -13.48
N SER A 398 18.24 16.39 -14.78
CA SER A 398 17.22 17.35 -15.26
C SER A 398 15.78 16.93 -14.95
N LEU A 399 15.53 15.64 -14.67
CA LEU A 399 14.21 15.15 -14.24
C LEU A 399 13.71 15.82 -12.95
N ILE A 400 14.60 16.41 -12.15
CA ILE A 400 14.23 17.18 -10.95
C ILE A 400 13.26 18.33 -11.26
N LEU A 401 13.33 18.91 -12.46
CA LEU A 401 12.47 20.02 -12.87
C LEU A 401 11.00 19.59 -13.09
N LEU A 402 10.76 18.30 -13.31
CA LEU A 402 9.42 17.74 -13.53
C LEU A 402 8.71 17.35 -12.22
N TRP A 403 9.39 17.46 -11.07
CA TRP A 403 8.85 17.02 -9.80
C TRP A 403 7.75 17.95 -9.26
N ALA A 404 6.86 17.37 -8.47
CA ALA A 404 5.90 18.11 -7.66
C ALA A 404 6.62 19.00 -6.65
N ARG A 405 6.15 20.24 -6.50
CA ARG A 405 6.85 21.30 -5.76
C ARG A 405 6.87 20.98 -4.27
N CYS A 406 8.02 21.14 -3.63
CA CYS A 406 8.24 20.91 -2.22
C CYS A 406 7.85 22.11 -1.35
N PRO A 407 7.57 21.90 -0.05
CA PRO A 407 7.51 23.01 0.92
C PRO A 407 8.85 23.75 0.97
N MET A 408 8.80 25.05 1.30
CA MET A 408 9.98 25.92 1.24
C MET A 408 11.10 25.51 2.20
N SER A 409 10.77 24.91 3.35
CA SER A 409 11.76 24.35 4.28
C SER A 409 12.69 23.34 3.59
N ILE A 410 12.12 22.45 2.78
CA ILE A 410 12.86 21.47 2.00
C ILE A 410 13.57 22.13 0.82
N ALA A 411 12.95 23.11 0.17
CA ALA A 411 13.57 23.84 -0.93
C ALA A 411 14.85 24.58 -0.51
N LEU A 412 14.90 25.11 0.72
CA LEU A 412 16.09 25.74 1.30
C LEU A 412 17.25 24.75 1.48
N GLU A 413 16.97 23.49 1.79
CA GLU A 413 18.02 22.47 1.93
C GLU A 413 18.81 22.35 0.62
N PHE A 414 18.16 22.41 -0.55
CA PHE A 414 18.85 22.36 -1.85
C PHE A 414 19.74 23.57 -2.15
N LEU A 415 19.49 24.70 -1.51
CA LEU A 415 20.31 25.91 -1.62
C LEU A 415 21.46 25.94 -0.61
N SER A 416 21.47 25.00 0.34
CA SER A 416 22.49 24.93 1.38
C SER A 416 23.59 23.90 1.03
N PRO A 417 24.89 24.25 1.17
CA PRO A 417 26.00 23.36 0.79
C PRO A 417 26.23 22.20 1.77
N HIS A 418 25.58 22.21 2.95
CA HIS A 418 25.77 21.19 3.98
C HIS A 418 25.01 19.89 3.70
N SER A 419 23.91 19.95 2.96
CA SER A 419 23.04 18.81 2.69
C SER A 419 23.20 18.26 1.28
N HIS A 420 23.48 19.11 0.28
CA HIS A 420 23.52 18.71 -1.12
C HIS A 420 24.68 19.34 -1.88
N SER A 421 25.17 18.63 -2.91
CA SER A 421 26.04 19.27 -3.90
C SER A 421 25.21 20.31 -4.65
N ILE A 422 25.67 21.57 -4.56
CA ILE A 422 25.03 22.68 -5.25
C ILE A 422 25.07 22.38 -6.75
N SER A 423 23.90 22.35 -7.40
CA SER A 423 23.79 22.13 -8.84
C SER A 423 22.82 23.14 -9.43
N ILE A 424 23.03 23.45 -10.71
CA ILE A 424 22.16 24.38 -11.43
C ILE A 424 20.69 23.90 -11.42
N TYR A 425 20.46 22.59 -11.63
CA TYR A 425 19.12 22.00 -11.67
C TYR A 425 18.41 22.03 -10.31
N ALA A 426 19.14 21.73 -9.23
CA ALA A 426 18.59 21.79 -7.87
C ALA A 426 18.21 23.22 -7.48
N THR A 427 19.04 24.20 -7.88
CA THR A 427 18.79 25.63 -7.64
C THR A 427 17.56 26.12 -8.40
N GLN A 428 17.44 25.76 -9.69
CA GLN A 428 16.26 26.08 -10.51
C GLN A 428 14.98 25.46 -9.94
N TYR A 429 15.05 24.21 -9.50
CA TYR A 429 13.93 23.54 -8.85
C TYR A 429 13.52 24.24 -7.54
N ALA A 430 14.48 24.55 -6.67
CA ALA A 430 14.21 25.25 -5.42
C ALA A 430 13.48 26.58 -5.67
N ILE A 431 13.97 27.40 -6.61
CA ILE A 431 13.34 28.69 -6.96
C ILE A 431 11.96 28.51 -7.58
N SER A 432 11.75 27.44 -8.36
CA SER A 432 10.40 27.13 -8.85
C SER A 432 9.42 26.83 -7.70
N CYS A 433 9.88 26.23 -6.60
CA CYS A 433 9.07 26.02 -5.40
C CYS A 433 8.74 27.35 -4.71
N PHE A 434 9.74 28.24 -4.57
CA PHE A 434 9.53 29.58 -4.02
C PHE A 434 8.57 30.44 -4.85
N LYS A 435 8.59 30.33 -6.18
CA LYS A 435 7.65 31.07 -7.05
C LYS A 435 6.20 30.61 -6.90
N CYS A 436 5.95 29.39 -6.44
CA CYS A 436 4.61 28.82 -6.26
C CYS A 436 4.03 29.00 -4.85
N SER A 437 4.82 29.44 -3.87
CA SER A 437 4.37 29.63 -2.49
C SER A 437 3.68 30.98 -2.28
N SER A 438 2.91 31.09 -1.19
CA SER A 438 2.25 32.34 -0.83
C SER A 438 3.26 33.36 -0.28
N ILE A 439 2.96 34.65 -0.48
CA ILE A 439 3.79 35.77 -0.04
C ILE A 439 4.07 35.71 1.47
N ASP A 440 3.06 35.37 2.27
CA ASP A 440 3.19 35.29 3.74
C ASP A 440 4.21 34.24 4.17
N GLN A 441 4.22 33.08 3.50
CA GLN A 441 5.21 32.05 3.80
C GLN A 441 6.60 32.50 3.34
N ILE A 442 6.71 33.22 2.22
CA ILE A 442 8.01 33.67 1.72
C ILE A 442 8.60 34.67 2.70
N LEU A 443 7.77 35.58 3.20
CA LEU A 443 8.15 36.60 4.19
C LEU A 443 8.79 35.97 5.44
N PHE A 444 8.25 34.84 5.90
CA PHE A 444 8.83 34.07 7.01
C PHE A 444 10.24 33.52 6.72
N TYR A 445 10.54 33.15 5.47
CA TYR A 445 11.81 32.53 5.06
C TYR A 445 12.82 33.50 4.41
N ILE A 446 12.54 34.80 4.34
CA ILE A 446 13.44 35.81 3.76
C ILE A 446 14.85 35.76 4.39
N PRO A 447 15.02 35.73 5.73
CA PRO A 447 16.36 35.75 6.33
C PRO A 447 17.22 34.57 5.88
N GLN A 448 16.63 33.37 5.80
CA GLN A 448 17.31 32.16 5.34
C GLN A 448 17.64 32.22 3.85
N LEU A 449 16.76 32.82 3.05
CA LEU A 449 16.98 33.00 1.61
C LEU A 449 18.13 33.98 1.34
N VAL A 450 18.22 35.08 2.09
CA VAL A 450 19.34 36.02 2.02
C VAL A 450 20.66 35.36 2.42
N GLN A 451 20.65 34.44 3.40
CA GLN A 451 21.84 33.66 3.75
C GLN A 451 22.32 32.77 2.60
N CYS A 452 21.40 32.20 1.80
CA CYS A 452 21.74 31.39 0.63
C CYS A 452 22.47 32.16 -0.47
N LEU A 453 22.35 33.50 -0.53
CA LEU A 453 23.08 34.33 -1.51
C LEU A 453 24.59 34.19 -1.39
N ARG A 454 25.11 33.84 -0.20
CA ARG A 454 26.55 33.62 0.01
C ARG A 454 27.12 32.50 -0.84
N ASN A 455 26.29 31.50 -1.15
CA ASN A 455 26.69 30.28 -1.84
C ASN A 455 26.12 30.21 -3.27
N ASP A 456 25.50 31.29 -3.75
CA ASP A 456 24.84 31.33 -5.06
C ASP A 456 25.87 31.57 -6.19
N GLN A 457 26.34 30.48 -6.79
CA GLN A 457 27.31 30.52 -7.90
C GLN A 457 26.68 30.98 -9.23
N TRP A 458 25.38 30.76 -9.43
CA TRP A 458 24.70 30.99 -10.71
C TRP A 458 23.76 32.21 -10.70
N LEU A 459 23.72 32.96 -9.59
CA LEU A 459 22.94 34.18 -9.41
C LEU A 459 21.41 34.00 -9.49
N TYR A 460 20.90 32.77 -9.54
CA TYR A 460 19.46 32.53 -9.61
C TYR A 460 18.73 32.97 -8.33
N VAL A 461 19.36 32.82 -7.16
CA VAL A 461 18.77 33.25 -5.88
C VAL A 461 18.76 34.77 -5.83
N LYS A 462 19.84 35.42 -6.27
CA LYS A 462 19.90 36.88 -6.41
C LYS A 462 18.78 37.42 -7.31
N ASP A 463 18.61 36.85 -8.49
CA ASP A 463 17.59 37.28 -9.45
C ASP A 463 16.18 37.08 -8.89
N TYR A 464 15.95 36.00 -8.14
CA TYR A 464 14.68 35.76 -7.47
C TYR A 464 14.39 36.81 -6.37
N VAL A 465 15.38 37.16 -5.54
CA VAL A 465 15.25 38.19 -4.49
C VAL A 465 14.93 39.55 -5.10
N LEU A 466 15.61 39.93 -6.18
CA LEU A 466 15.34 41.18 -6.90
C LEU A 466 13.94 41.18 -7.54
N TRP A 467 13.53 40.05 -8.12
CA TRP A 467 12.19 39.93 -8.72
C TRP A 467 11.08 40.05 -7.68
N ILE A 468 11.24 39.45 -6.50
CA ILE A 468 10.21 39.49 -5.46
C ILE A 468 10.17 40.84 -4.72
N SER A 469 11.32 41.49 -4.54
CA SER A 469 11.39 42.83 -3.94
C SER A 469 10.74 43.90 -4.84
N GLN A 470 10.84 43.76 -6.16
CA GLN A 470 10.12 44.61 -7.12
C GLN A 470 8.60 44.43 -7.05
N LYS A 471 8.12 43.24 -6.67
CA LYS A 471 6.69 42.93 -6.60
C LYS A 471 6.02 43.33 -5.29
N ASN A 472 6.76 43.35 -4.19
CA ASN A 472 6.20 43.63 -2.88
C ASN A 472 7.11 44.51 -2.04
N ASN A 473 6.61 45.71 -1.72
CA ASN A 473 7.33 46.70 -0.91
C ASN A 473 7.63 46.21 0.51
N ILE A 474 6.79 45.34 1.09
CA ILE A 474 7.04 44.80 2.43
C ILE A 474 8.28 43.89 2.40
N ILE A 475 8.41 43.08 1.36
CA ILE A 475 9.55 42.20 1.17
C ILE A 475 10.81 43.03 0.89
N SER A 476 10.73 44.07 0.07
CA SER A 476 11.88 44.96 -0.18
C SER A 476 12.36 45.63 1.10
N HIS A 477 11.46 46.11 1.96
CA HIS A 477 11.80 46.67 3.26
C HIS A 477 12.42 45.68 4.24
N GLN A 478 12.08 44.39 4.16
CA GLN A 478 12.68 43.36 5.01
C GLN A 478 14.03 42.85 4.49
N VAL A 479 14.29 43.00 3.20
CA VAL A 479 15.56 42.60 2.57
C VAL A 479 16.63 43.69 2.74
N LEU A 480 16.23 44.96 2.78
CA LEU A 480 17.08 46.11 3.14
C LEU A 480 17.42 46.09 4.63
#